data_AF-A0A2D8Z7H5-F1
#
_entry.id   AF-A0A2D8Z7H5-F1
#
_cell.length_a   1.000
_cell.length_b   1.000
_cell.length_c   1.000
_cell.angle_alpha   90.00
_cell.angle_beta   90.00
_cell.angle_gamma   90.00
#
_symmetry.space_group_name_H-M   'P 1'
#
loop_
_entity.id
_entity.type
_entity.pdbx_description
1 polymer ?
#
loop_
_entity_poly.entity_id
_entity_poly.type
_entity_poly.pdbx_seq_one_letter_code
_entity_poly.pdbx_strand_id
1 'polypeptide(L)'
;MILALKASGSGSLFIYKSVKNSPFAIRKIQTMEFIAETIADLSPSLTLSITSQAKQMREDGIDVCNLGAGEPDFDTPQHIKNAAIDALQDGQTKYTAVAGLKALREGIAKKFKDENQIDYAPEEIVVNCGAKHSC
;
A
#
# COMPACT_ATOMS: atom_id res chain seq x y z
N MET A 1 23.95 -10.19 35.44
CA MET A 1 23.83 -10.24 33.97
C MET A 1 24.62 -9.08 33.42
N ILE A 2 25.84 -9.31 32.92
CA ILE A 2 26.68 -8.24 32.37
C ILE A 2 26.46 -8.25 30.86
N LEU A 3 25.77 -7.22 30.34
CA LEU A 3 25.70 -6.93 28.91
C LEU A 3 26.97 -6.15 28.56
N ALA A 4 27.85 -6.75 27.75
CA ALA A 4 28.96 -6.01 27.16
C ALA A 4 28.57 -5.63 25.72
N LEU A 5 28.31 -4.34 25.50
CA LEU A 5 28.16 -3.75 24.19
C LEU A 5 29.53 -3.28 23.73
N LYS A 6 30.04 -3.81 22.62
CA LYS A 6 31.22 -3.26 21.95
C LYS A 6 30.83 -2.86 20.54
N ALA A 7 30.78 -1.56 20.30
CA ALA A 7 30.66 -1.03 18.95
C ALA A 7 32.01 -1.18 18.24
N SER A 8 32.03 -1.79 17.06
CA SER A 8 33.14 -1.60 16.11
C SER A 8 32.69 -0.61 15.03
N GLY A 9 33.64 0.16 14.50
CA GLY A 9 33.45 1.32 13.62
C GLY A 9 32.88 1.03 12.22
N SER A 10 32.08 -0.02 12.04
CA SER A 10 31.39 -0.36 10.80
C SER A 10 29.87 -0.51 10.97
N GLY A 11 29.28 0.10 12.01
CA GLY A 11 27.82 0.18 12.18
C GLY A 11 27.11 -1.10 12.63
N SER A 12 27.83 -2.19 12.84
CA SER A 12 27.28 -3.47 13.32
C SER A 12 27.35 -3.58 14.85
N LEU A 13 26.18 -3.66 15.49
CA LEU A 13 26.03 -3.83 16.94
C LEU A 13 25.96 -5.33 17.30
N PHE A 14 26.91 -5.80 18.12
CA PHE A 14 26.95 -7.20 18.55
C PHE A 14 26.41 -7.35 19.98
N ILE A 15 25.37 -8.16 20.16
CA ILE A 15 24.84 -8.51 21.48
C ILE A 15 25.39 -9.88 21.87
N TYR A 16 26.21 -9.93 22.92
CA TYR A 16 26.71 -11.18 23.51
C TYR A 16 25.92 -11.54 24.76
N LYS A 17 25.27 -12.71 24.77
CA LYS A 17 24.69 -13.30 26.00
C LYS A 17 25.69 -14.31 26.56
N SER A 18 26.31 -14.00 27.70
CA SER A 18 27.12 -14.97 28.43
C SER A 18 26.21 -16.05 29.01
N VAL A 19 26.18 -17.23 28.39
CA VAL A 19 25.61 -18.44 28.97
C VAL A 19 26.74 -19.17 29.67
N LYS A 20 26.75 -19.16 31.02
CA LYS A 20 27.69 -19.99 31.77
C LYS A 20 27.33 -21.46 31.54
N ASN A 21 28.32 -22.25 31.11
CA ASN A 21 28.32 -23.71 30.91
C ASN A 21 27.56 -24.28 29.69
N SER A 22 28.18 -24.19 28.50
CA SER A 22 28.00 -25.21 27.45
C SER A 22 29.18 -25.17 26.45
N PRO A 23 29.74 -26.31 26.01
CA PRO A 23 30.89 -26.36 25.08
C PRO A 23 30.50 -26.19 23.60
N PHE A 24 29.27 -25.77 23.29
CA PHE A 24 28.79 -25.64 21.92
C PHE A 24 29.03 -24.24 21.35
N ALA A 25 29.98 -24.19 20.40
CA ALA A 25 30.15 -23.24 19.30
C ALA A 25 29.43 -21.88 19.43
N ILE A 26 30.23 -20.81 19.45
CA ILE A 26 29.80 -19.44 19.16
C ILE A 26 29.21 -19.43 17.75
N ARG A 27 27.88 -19.60 17.63
CA ARG A 27 27.20 -19.37 16.37
C ARG A 27 27.25 -17.87 16.10
N LYS A 28 27.93 -17.49 15.02
CA LYS A 28 27.79 -16.19 14.38
C LYS A 28 26.30 -16.07 14.04
N ILE A 29 25.55 -15.28 14.81
CA ILE A 29 24.19 -14.92 14.44
C ILE A 29 24.37 -14.02 13.22
N GLN A 30 24.29 -14.60 12.02
CA GLN A 30 23.97 -13.82 10.82
C GLN A 30 22.72 -13.04 11.20
N THR A 31 22.76 -11.71 11.04
CA THR A 31 21.60 -10.84 11.16
C THR A 31 20.54 -11.35 10.21
N MET A 32 19.64 -12.21 10.69
CA MET A 32 18.51 -12.68 9.91
C MET A 32 17.55 -11.50 9.75
N GLU A 33 17.20 -11.24 8.49
CA GLU A 33 16.25 -10.22 8.06
C GLU A 33 14.98 -10.24 8.92
N PHE A 34 14.64 -9.10 9.50
CA PHE A 34 13.36 -8.88 10.20
C PHE A 34 12.25 -8.65 9.15
N ILE A 35 12.14 -9.54 8.17
CA ILE A 35 11.17 -9.47 7.08
C ILE A 35 10.62 -10.88 6.86
N ALA A 36 9.32 -11.01 6.65
CA ALA A 36 8.69 -12.28 6.33
C ALA A 36 9.18 -12.77 4.95
N GLU A 37 9.45 -14.07 4.82
CA GLU A 37 9.92 -14.70 3.57
C GLU A 37 8.99 -14.40 2.38
N THR A 38 7.67 -14.38 2.61
CA THR A 38 6.66 -14.02 1.60
C THR A 38 6.80 -12.60 1.07
N ILE A 39 7.32 -11.67 1.87
CA ILE A 39 7.60 -10.30 1.45
C ILE A 39 8.96 -10.21 0.76
N ALA A 40 9.95 -10.98 1.22
CA ALA A 40 11.28 -11.03 0.62
C ALA A 40 11.24 -11.56 -0.83
N ASP A 41 10.33 -12.50 -1.12
CA ASP A 41 10.15 -13.09 -2.46
C ASP A 41 9.33 -12.22 -3.43
N LEU A 42 8.73 -11.11 -2.97
CA LEU A 42 7.96 -10.24 -3.84
C LEU A 42 8.87 -9.43 -4.76
N SER A 43 8.69 -9.63 -6.06
CA SER A 43 9.38 -8.83 -7.07
C SER A 43 8.90 -7.37 -7.05
N PRO A 44 9.82 -6.39 -7.15
CA PRO A 44 9.45 -4.99 -7.21
C PRO A 44 8.63 -4.69 -8.47
N SER A 45 7.69 -3.75 -8.36
CA SER A 45 6.86 -3.35 -9.50
C SER A 45 7.68 -2.59 -10.55
N LEU A 46 7.76 -3.18 -11.74
CA LEU A 46 8.43 -2.58 -12.90
C LEU A 46 7.73 -1.29 -13.34
N THR A 47 6.40 -1.28 -13.37
CA THR A 47 5.60 -0.11 -13.80
C THR A 47 5.82 1.11 -12.90
N LEU A 48 5.88 0.90 -11.58
CA LEU A 48 6.18 1.97 -10.62
C LEU A 48 7.59 2.53 -10.82
N SER A 49 8.57 1.65 -11.04
CA SER A 49 9.96 2.02 -11.27
C SER A 49 10.14 2.85 -12.56
N ILE A 50 9.43 2.49 -13.64
CA ILE A 50 9.49 3.23 -14.91
C ILE A 50 8.81 4.60 -14.77
N THR A 51 7.64 4.63 -14.13
CA THR A 51 6.88 5.88 -13.94
C THR A 51 7.63 6.88 -13.05
N SER A 52 8.29 6.40 -11.99
CA SER A 52 9.09 7.27 -11.11
C SER A 52 10.33 7.84 -11.81
N GLN A 53 11.03 7.03 -12.61
CA GLN A 53 12.15 7.49 -13.43
C GLN A 53 11.71 8.54 -14.46
N ALA A 54 10.61 8.28 -15.17
CA ALA A 54 10.08 9.24 -16.14
C ALA A 54 9.69 10.58 -15.48
N LYS A 55 9.16 10.54 -14.24
CA LYS A 55 8.90 11.75 -13.46
C LYS A 55 10.18 12.50 -13.10
N GLN A 56 11.19 11.79 -12.60
CA GLN A 56 12.50 12.39 -12.26
C GLN A 56 13.14 13.06 -13.47
N MET A 57 13.15 12.39 -14.62
CA MET A 57 13.72 12.94 -15.85
C MET A 57 13.04 14.26 -16.28
N ARG A 58 11.72 14.37 -16.10
CA ARG A 58 11.02 15.65 -16.35
C ARG A 58 11.40 16.73 -15.36
N GLU A 59 11.54 16.40 -14.08
CA GLU A 59 12.00 17.34 -13.05
C GLU A 59 13.42 17.83 -13.33
N ASP A 60 14.26 16.98 -13.92
CA ASP A 60 15.60 17.31 -14.40
C ASP A 60 15.61 18.10 -15.73
N GLY A 61 14.43 18.45 -16.26
CA GLY A 61 14.26 19.28 -17.47
C GLY A 61 14.38 18.50 -18.79
N ILE A 62 14.36 17.17 -18.75
CA ILE A 62 14.39 16.32 -19.95
C ILE A 62 12.96 16.20 -20.49
N ASP A 63 12.80 16.39 -21.81
CA ASP A 63 11.52 16.16 -22.49
C ASP A 63 11.22 14.66 -22.56
N VAL A 64 10.22 14.22 -21.80
CA VAL A 64 9.85 12.80 -21.65
C VAL A 64 8.36 12.59 -21.90
N CYS A 65 8.07 11.84 -22.97
CA CYS A 65 6.76 11.27 -23.23
C CYS A 65 6.58 9.97 -22.43
N ASN A 66 5.84 10.01 -21.32
CA ASN A 66 5.59 8.85 -20.49
C ASN A 66 4.29 8.15 -20.95
N LEU A 67 4.44 6.99 -21.59
CA LEU A 67 3.34 6.13 -22.02
C LEU A 67 3.08 4.96 -21.04
N GLY A 68 3.74 4.95 -19.88
CA GLY A 68 3.66 3.89 -18.88
C GLY A 68 2.67 4.14 -17.75
N ALA A 69 2.11 5.35 -17.65
CA ALA A 69 1.10 5.67 -16.65
C ALA A 69 -0.28 5.12 -17.08
N GLY A 70 -0.96 4.44 -16.15
CA GLY A 70 -2.30 3.87 -16.39
C GLY A 70 -3.45 4.73 -15.87
N GLU A 71 -3.18 5.98 -15.46
CA GLU A 71 -4.21 6.93 -15.01
C GLU A 71 -4.61 7.86 -16.16
N PRO A 72 -5.91 8.21 -16.29
CA PRO A 72 -6.36 9.18 -17.27
C PRO A 72 -5.73 10.57 -17.04
N ASP A 73 -5.59 11.34 -18.12
CA ASP A 73 -5.11 12.73 -18.12
C ASP A 73 -6.20 13.74 -17.71
N PHE A 74 -7.46 13.34 -17.72
CA PHE A 74 -8.58 14.18 -17.30
C PHE A 74 -8.67 14.33 -15.79
N ASP A 75 -9.00 15.54 -15.35
CA ASP A 75 -9.31 15.83 -13.95
C ASP A 75 -10.65 15.19 -13.53
N THR A 76 -10.84 15.01 -12.23
CA THR A 76 -12.09 14.50 -11.67
C THR A 76 -13.26 15.44 -12.02
N PRO A 77 -14.39 14.94 -12.54
CA PRO A 77 -15.56 15.76 -12.87
C PRO A 77 -16.05 16.64 -11.73
N GLN A 78 -16.47 17.88 -12.04
CA GLN A 78 -16.79 18.90 -11.01
C GLN A 78 -17.91 18.47 -10.04
N HIS A 79 -18.92 17.74 -10.52
CA HIS A 79 -20.01 17.26 -9.66
C HIS A 79 -19.53 16.27 -8.60
N ILE A 80 -18.49 15.47 -8.89
CA ILE A 80 -17.88 14.55 -7.92
C ILE A 80 -17.09 15.34 -6.87
N LYS A 81 -16.33 16.34 -7.30
CA LYS A 81 -15.60 17.24 -6.38
C LYS A 81 -16.55 17.95 -5.42
N ASN A 82 -17.66 18.48 -5.93
CA ASN A 82 -18.67 19.14 -5.11
C ASN A 82 -19.28 18.18 -4.08
N ALA A 83 -19.67 16.97 -4.48
CA ALA A 83 -20.21 15.98 -3.55
C ALA A 83 -19.21 15.61 -2.42
N ALA A 84 -17.91 15.56 -2.73
CA ALA A 84 -16.87 15.35 -1.72
C ALA A 84 -16.73 16.55 -0.77
N ILE A 85 -16.80 17.78 -1.29
CA ILE A 85 -16.78 19.01 -0.48
C ILE A 85 -18.00 19.05 0.44
N ASP A 86 -19.19 18.76 -0.08
CA ASP A 86 -20.43 18.75 0.70
C ASP A 86 -20.37 17.70 1.81
N ALA A 87 -19.90 16.48 1.50
CA ALA A 87 -19.70 15.44 2.51
C ALA A 87 -18.73 15.86 3.63
N LEU A 88 -17.67 16.60 3.29
CA LEU A 88 -16.75 17.17 4.28
C LEU A 88 -17.41 18.26 5.14
N GLN A 89 -18.18 19.15 4.53
CA GLN A 89 -18.93 20.21 5.23
C GLN A 89 -19.99 19.64 6.18
N ASP A 90 -20.65 18.56 5.78
CA ASP A 90 -21.62 17.81 6.58
C ASP A 90 -20.97 16.94 7.67
N GLY A 91 -19.64 16.92 7.74
CA GLY A 91 -18.90 16.19 8.77
C GLY A 91 -18.88 14.67 8.58
N GLN A 92 -19.07 14.16 7.36
CA GLN A 92 -19.01 12.73 7.01
C GLN A 92 -17.56 12.19 7.07
N THR A 93 -16.99 12.16 8.27
CA THR A 93 -15.55 11.92 8.54
C THR A 93 -15.32 10.78 9.54
N LYS A 94 -16.39 10.07 9.93
CA LYS A 94 -16.35 8.98 10.91
C LYS A 94 -16.31 7.63 10.21
N TYR A 95 -16.08 6.58 10.98
CA TYR A 95 -16.07 5.22 10.46
C TYR A 95 -17.38 4.88 9.75
N THR A 96 -17.24 4.24 8.60
CA THR A 96 -18.33 3.61 7.87
C THR A 96 -18.46 2.15 8.29
N ALA A 97 -19.53 1.48 7.86
CA ALA A 97 -19.58 0.03 7.91
C ALA A 97 -18.39 -0.58 7.13
N VAL A 98 -17.92 -1.75 7.55
CA VAL A 98 -16.78 -2.45 6.92
C VAL A 98 -17.01 -2.71 5.43
N ALA A 99 -18.24 -3.07 5.05
CA ALA A 99 -18.61 -3.28 3.65
C ALA A 99 -18.73 -1.97 2.83
N GLY A 100 -18.69 -0.81 3.48
CA GLY A 100 -18.92 0.49 2.87
C GLY A 100 -20.31 1.08 3.13
N LEU A 101 -20.48 2.34 2.72
CA LEU A 101 -21.74 3.08 2.86
C LEU A 101 -22.89 2.40 2.11
N LYS A 102 -24.06 2.29 2.75
CA LYS A 102 -25.25 1.65 2.17
C LYS A 102 -25.66 2.29 0.84
N ALA A 103 -25.74 3.62 0.80
CA ALA A 103 -26.12 4.37 -0.41
C ALA A 103 -25.14 4.13 -1.58
N LEU A 104 -23.84 3.97 -1.30
CA LEU A 104 -22.85 3.67 -2.34
C LEU A 104 -23.03 2.25 -2.87
N ARG A 105 -23.26 1.26 -1.99
CA ARG A 105 -23.52 -0.13 -2.40
C ARG A 105 -24.79 -0.26 -3.25
N GLU A 106 -25.87 0.43 -2.86
CA GLU A 106 -27.10 0.50 -3.64
C GLU A 106 -26.88 1.16 -5.02
N GLY A 107 -26.09 2.23 -5.07
CA GLY A 107 -25.71 2.88 -6.33
C GLY A 107 -24.90 1.96 -7.25
N ILE A 108 -23.96 1.19 -6.70
CA ILE A 108 -23.17 0.21 -7.46
C ILE A 108 -24.05 -0.94 -7.97
N ALA A 109 -24.96 -1.48 -7.13
CA ALA A 109 -25.92 -2.50 -7.56
C ALA A 109 -26.78 -2.01 -8.74
N LYS A 110 -27.30 -0.78 -8.64
CA LYS A 110 -28.06 -0.15 -9.72
C LYS A 110 -27.23 0.01 -11.00
N LYS A 111 -25.97 0.45 -10.89
CA LYS A 111 -25.05 0.57 -12.04
C LYS A 111 -24.88 -0.78 -12.74
N PHE A 112 -24.60 -1.86 -12.00
CA PHE A 112 -24.46 -3.19 -12.57
C PHE A 112 -25.74 -3.66 -13.28
N LYS A 113 -26.91 -3.37 -12.70
CA LYS A 113 -28.19 -3.70 -13.31
C LYS A 113 -28.42 -2.95 -14.62
N ASP A 114 -28.21 -1.64 -14.63
CA ASP A 114 -28.53 -0.79 -15.77
C ASP A 114 -27.51 -0.94 -16.92
N GLU A 115 -26.22 -0.99 -16.60
CA GLU A 115 -25.16 -0.97 -17.60
C GLU A 115 -24.70 -2.37 -18.01
N ASN A 116 -24.74 -3.33 -17.08
CA ASN A 116 -24.22 -4.68 -17.29
C ASN A 116 -25.31 -5.77 -17.34
N GLN A 117 -26.57 -5.42 -17.03
CA GLN A 117 -27.70 -6.37 -16.92
C GLN A 117 -27.46 -7.48 -15.88
N ILE A 118 -26.73 -7.15 -14.81
CA ILE A 118 -26.45 -8.07 -13.70
C ILE A 118 -27.17 -7.57 -12.45
N ASP A 119 -28.00 -8.43 -11.84
CA ASP A 119 -28.72 -8.10 -10.61
C ASP A 119 -27.91 -8.56 -9.40
N TYR A 120 -27.47 -7.61 -8.57
CA TYR A 120 -26.79 -7.86 -7.30
C TYR A 120 -27.59 -7.21 -6.17
N ALA A 121 -27.75 -7.92 -5.06
CA ALA A 121 -28.19 -7.30 -3.82
C ALA A 121 -27.06 -6.40 -3.26
N PRO A 122 -27.38 -5.27 -2.60
CA PRO A 122 -26.36 -4.42 -1.97
C PRO A 122 -25.47 -5.18 -0.97
N GLU A 123 -25.96 -6.26 -0.38
CA GLU A 123 -25.25 -7.16 0.53
C GLU A 123 -24.14 -7.97 -0.15
N GLU A 124 -24.20 -8.13 -1.47
CA GLU A 124 -23.19 -8.83 -2.28
C GLU A 124 -22.05 -7.90 -2.74
N ILE A 125 -22.08 -6.62 -2.32
CA ILE A 125 -21.11 -5.60 -2.72
C ILE A 125 -20.28 -5.15 -1.52
N VAL A 126 -18.96 -5.12 -1.70
CA VAL A 126 -17.99 -4.58 -0.73
C VAL A 126 -17.20 -3.46 -1.38
N VAL A 127 -17.12 -2.31 -0.72
CA VAL A 127 -16.36 -1.14 -1.18
C VAL A 127 -15.00 -1.10 -0.50
N ASN A 128 -13.94 -1.04 -1.31
CA ASN A 128 -12.55 -1.01 -0.88
C ASN A 128 -11.79 0.19 -1.44
N CYS A 129 -10.55 0.39 -0.95
CA CYS A 129 -9.62 1.41 -1.43
C CYS A 129 -9.05 1.06 -2.81
N GLY A 130 -9.86 1.25 -3.85
CA GLY A 130 -9.50 0.97 -5.24
C GLY A 130 -9.51 -0.52 -5.60
N ALA A 131 -9.41 -0.80 -6.90
CA ALA A 131 -9.53 -2.17 -7.42
C ALA A 131 -8.43 -3.12 -6.92
N LYS A 132 -7.21 -2.61 -6.70
CA LYS A 132 -6.05 -3.41 -6.25
C LYS A 132 -6.25 -4.08 -4.89
N HIS A 133 -7.05 -3.49 -4.00
CA HIS A 133 -7.37 -4.12 -2.72
C HIS A 133 -8.44 -5.22 -2.88
N SER A 134 -9.20 -5.21 -3.97
CA SER A 134 -10.27 -6.19 -4.17
C SER A 134 -9.82 -7.47 -4.89
N CYS A 135 -8.60 -7.47 -5.45
CA CYS A 135 -8.01 -8.61 -6.16
C CYS A 135 -7.00 -9.37 -5.31
#